data_AF-A0A8H5BNN3-F1
#
_entry.id   AF-A0A8H5BNN3-F1
#
_cell.length_a   1.000
_cell.length_b   1.000
_cell.length_c   1.000
_cell.angle_alpha   90.00
_cell.angle_beta   90.00
_cell.angle_gamma   90.00
#
_symmetry.space_group_name_H-M   'P 1'
#
loop_
_entity.id
_entity.type
_entity.pdbx_description
1 polymer ?
#
loop_
_entity_poly.entity_id
_entity_poly.type
_entity_poly.pdbx_seq_one_letter_code
_entity_poly.pdbx_strand_id
1 'polypeptide(L)'
;MICANTVFRCFKSIERAANFITGAAGPYFVALAVILITMGTVCFFDVIAPTLSYPFLTLPICVLIAINLFGHYYYVITVPPGFIDDGPRQPDHNHTNASWLWAKKKSSNGKSRHQRVLTGGVRWSARGVKITPAAQTKCNKCGRMRPERAHHCKICNKCVLKYDHHCPCEYLPSASRFSEEHPK
;
A
#
# COMPACT_ATOMS: atom_id res chain seq x y z
N MET A 1 13.49 -16.04 38.54
CA MET A 1 13.11 -15.38 37.26
C MET A 1 13.04 -16.33 36.04
N ILE A 2 13.24 -17.64 36.21
CA ILE A 2 13.30 -18.62 35.11
C ILE A 2 11.90 -18.89 34.52
N CYS A 3 10.85 -19.00 35.37
CA CYS A 3 9.48 -19.23 34.90
C CYS A 3 8.96 -18.11 33.98
N ALA A 4 9.24 -16.84 34.29
CA ALA A 4 8.78 -15.72 33.46
C ALA A 4 9.39 -15.76 32.05
N ASN A 5 10.69 -16.04 31.94
CA ASN A 5 11.37 -16.14 30.64
C ASN A 5 10.83 -17.30 29.79
N THR A 6 10.48 -18.43 30.41
CA THR A 6 9.91 -19.58 29.68
C THR A 6 8.50 -19.26 29.16
N VAL A 7 7.67 -18.57 29.94
CA VAL A 7 6.34 -18.10 29.52
C VAL A 7 6.46 -17.12 28.35
N PHE A 8 7.38 -16.15 28.43
CA PHE A 8 7.63 -15.22 27.33
C PHE A 8 8.10 -15.92 26.05
N ARG A 9 8.92 -16.97 26.16
CA ARG A 9 9.37 -17.75 24.98
C ARG A 9 8.22 -18.55 24.36
N CYS A 10 7.37 -19.16 25.18
CA CYS A 10 6.21 -19.90 24.71
C CYS A 10 5.23 -18.97 23.98
N PHE A 11 4.91 -17.82 24.60
CA PHE A 11 4.06 -16.80 23.99
C PHE A 11 4.62 -16.31 22.64
N LYS A 12 5.92 -16.03 22.57
CA LYS A 12 6.60 -15.61 21.35
C LYS A 12 6.70 -16.71 20.28
N SER A 13 6.53 -17.97 20.66
CA SER A 13 6.42 -19.10 19.73
C SER A 13 5.02 -19.19 19.15
N ILE A 14 4.00 -19.09 20.02
CA ILE A 14 2.58 -19.03 19.65
C ILE A 14 2.33 -17.84 18.71
N GLU A 15 2.88 -16.66 19.02
CA GLU A 15 2.79 -15.48 18.17
C GLU A 15 3.37 -15.74 16.76
N ARG A 16 4.49 -16.47 16.66
CA ARG A 16 5.07 -16.81 15.36
C ARG A 16 4.22 -17.83 14.60
N ALA A 17 3.68 -18.82 15.29
CA ALA A 17 2.78 -19.81 14.70
C ALA A 17 1.50 -19.13 14.19
N ALA A 18 0.90 -18.24 14.98
CA ALA A 18 -0.25 -17.45 14.59
C ALA A 18 0.04 -16.61 13.34
N ASN A 19 1.18 -15.90 13.31
CA ASN A 19 1.59 -15.12 12.14
C ASN A 19 1.86 -15.98 10.90
N PHE A 20 2.34 -17.21 11.07
CA PHE A 20 2.53 -18.15 9.96
C PHE A 20 1.19 -18.66 9.43
N ILE A 21 0.25 -18.99 10.31
CA ILE A 21 -1.09 -19.46 9.94
C ILE A 21 -1.87 -18.34 9.26
N THR A 22 -1.89 -17.12 9.82
CA THR A 22 -2.52 -15.96 9.17
C THR A 22 -1.81 -15.61 7.87
N GLY A 23 -0.50 -15.83 7.83
CA GLY A 23 0.35 -15.84 6.64
C GLY A 23 -0.22 -16.69 5.51
N ALA A 24 -0.29 -17.99 5.77
CA ALA A 24 -0.78 -18.99 4.83
C ALA A 24 -2.28 -18.82 4.51
N ALA A 25 -3.06 -18.22 5.40
CA ALA A 25 -4.48 -17.97 5.20
C ALA A 25 -4.76 -16.78 4.26
N GLY A 26 -3.80 -15.85 4.09
CA GLY A 26 -3.91 -14.67 3.22
C GLY A 26 -4.53 -14.96 1.84
N PRO A 27 -4.00 -15.94 1.06
CA PRO A 27 -4.60 -16.31 -0.21
C PRO A 27 -6.06 -16.77 -0.11
N TYR A 28 -6.39 -17.59 0.88
CA TYR A 28 -7.76 -18.06 1.02
C TYR A 28 -8.74 -16.92 1.34
N PHE A 29 -8.32 -15.91 2.12
CA PHE A 29 -9.15 -14.74 2.40
C PHE A 29 -9.41 -13.86 1.19
N VAL A 30 -8.39 -13.63 0.34
CA VAL A 30 -8.58 -12.85 -0.89
C VAL A 30 -9.38 -13.62 -1.91
N ALA A 31 -9.11 -14.92 -2.10
CA ALA A 31 -9.93 -15.76 -2.97
C ALA A 31 -11.41 -15.75 -2.53
N LEU A 32 -11.67 -15.91 -1.23
CA LEU A 32 -13.01 -15.83 -0.67
C LEU A 32 -13.65 -14.45 -0.89
N ALA A 33 -12.91 -13.36 -0.69
CA ALA A 33 -13.42 -12.02 -0.95
C ALA A 33 -13.75 -11.79 -2.44
N VAL A 34 -12.92 -12.27 -3.37
CA VAL A 34 -13.21 -12.22 -4.81
C VAL A 34 -14.48 -13.02 -5.14
N ILE A 35 -14.63 -14.22 -4.58
CA ILE A 35 -15.83 -15.05 -4.77
C ILE A 35 -17.08 -14.33 -4.25
N LEU A 36 -17.03 -13.74 -3.05
CA LEU A 36 -18.17 -13.03 -2.46
C LEU A 36 -18.55 -11.78 -3.26
N ILE A 37 -17.57 -10.99 -3.70
CA ILE A 37 -17.80 -9.79 -4.50
C ILE A 37 -18.40 -10.19 -5.86
N THR A 38 -17.83 -11.18 -6.54
CA THR A 38 -18.33 -11.65 -7.84
C THR A 38 -19.75 -12.22 -7.74
N MET A 39 -20.00 -13.12 -6.78
CA MET A 39 -21.34 -13.65 -6.52
C MET A 39 -22.35 -12.55 -6.21
N GLY A 40 -22.00 -11.58 -5.36
CA GLY A 40 -22.86 -10.44 -5.05
C GLY A 40 -23.19 -9.58 -6.27
N THR A 41 -22.21 -9.35 -7.16
CA THR A 41 -22.45 -8.60 -8.40
C THR A 41 -23.36 -9.36 -9.38
N VAL A 42 -23.19 -10.68 -9.53
CA VAL A 42 -24.07 -11.51 -10.36
C VAL A 42 -25.50 -11.47 -9.82
N CYS A 43 -25.69 -11.72 -8.53
CA CYS A 43 -27.03 -11.65 -7.89
C CYS A 43 -27.68 -10.28 -8.07
N PHE A 44 -26.91 -9.18 -7.99
CA PHE A 44 -27.44 -7.83 -8.21
C PHE A 44 -27.95 -7.65 -9.64
N PHE A 45 -27.17 -8.07 -10.65
CA PHE A 45 -27.57 -7.93 -12.05
C PHE A 45 -28.69 -8.89 -12.47
N ASP A 46 -28.79 -10.06 -11.84
CA ASP A 46 -29.85 -11.03 -12.18
C ASP A 46 -31.19 -10.72 -11.48
N VAL A 47 -31.14 -10.33 -10.20
CA VAL A 47 -32.37 -10.17 -9.38
C VAL A 47 -32.82 -8.72 -9.32
N ILE A 48 -31.89 -7.78 -9.12
CA ILE A 48 -32.23 -6.39 -8.81
C ILE A 48 -32.31 -5.57 -10.09
N ALA A 49 -31.33 -5.65 -10.99
CA ALA A 49 -31.30 -4.88 -12.22
C ALA A 49 -32.59 -4.92 -13.08
N PRO A 50 -33.29 -6.05 -13.27
CA PRO A 50 -34.55 -6.06 -14.03
C PRO A 50 -35.72 -5.38 -13.31
N THR A 51 -35.64 -5.12 -12.01
CA THR A 51 -36.73 -4.48 -11.25
C THR A 51 -36.68 -2.95 -11.30
N LEU A 52 -35.65 -2.36 -11.92
CA LEU A 52 -35.48 -0.90 -11.98
C LEU A 52 -36.38 -0.25 -13.03
N SER A 53 -37.02 0.87 -12.65
CA SER A 53 -37.96 1.61 -13.51
C SER A 53 -37.34 2.25 -14.76
N TYR A 54 -36.05 2.62 -14.72
CA TYR A 54 -35.34 3.31 -15.81
C TYR A 54 -34.05 2.60 -16.21
N PRO A 55 -34.11 1.37 -16.76
CA PRO A 55 -32.94 0.51 -16.95
C PRO A 55 -31.88 1.17 -17.82
N PHE A 56 -32.27 1.91 -18.86
CA PHE A 56 -31.31 2.57 -19.75
C PHE A 56 -30.43 3.64 -19.08
N LEU A 57 -30.92 4.28 -18.02
CA LEU A 57 -30.15 5.28 -17.27
C LEU A 57 -29.42 4.66 -16.07
N THR A 58 -30.05 3.71 -15.38
CA THR A 58 -29.52 3.15 -14.14
C THR A 58 -28.53 2.03 -14.37
N LEU A 59 -28.71 1.19 -15.39
CA LEU A 59 -27.77 0.11 -15.74
C LEU A 59 -26.34 0.61 -16.01
N PRO A 60 -26.09 1.67 -16.83
CA PRO A 60 -24.72 2.13 -17.06
C PRO A 60 -24.06 2.65 -15.78
N ILE A 61 -24.83 3.28 -14.88
CA ILE A 61 -24.34 3.74 -13.58
C ILE A 61 -23.98 2.54 -12.68
N CYS A 62 -24.84 1.52 -12.61
CA CYS A 62 -24.58 0.30 -11.84
C CYS A 62 -23.35 -0.46 -12.35
N VAL A 63 -23.18 -0.56 -13.68
CA VAL A 63 -22.01 -1.18 -14.31
C VAL A 63 -20.74 -0.38 -13.98
N LEU A 64 -20.79 0.95 -14.03
CA LEU A 64 -19.66 1.80 -13.66
C LEU A 64 -19.25 1.57 -12.19
N ILE A 65 -20.22 1.48 -11.28
CA ILE A 65 -19.97 1.21 -9.86
C ILE A 65 -19.32 -0.17 -9.69
N ALA A 66 -19.83 -1.20 -10.37
CA ALA A 66 -19.24 -2.53 -10.32
C ALA A 66 -17.78 -2.54 -10.82
N ILE A 67 -17.51 -1.91 -11.97
CA ILE A 67 -16.15 -1.78 -12.52
C ILE A 67 -15.24 -1.03 -11.55
N ASN A 68 -15.73 0.06 -10.94
CA ASN A 68 -14.96 0.84 -9.97
C ASN A 68 -14.63 0.01 -8.72
N LEU A 69 -15.59 -0.77 -8.20
CA LEU A 69 -15.39 -1.67 -7.07
C LEU A 69 -14.31 -2.71 -7.36
N PHE A 70 -14.40 -3.41 -8.50
CA PHE A 70 -13.39 -4.40 -8.90
C PHE A 70 -12.02 -3.75 -9.15
N GLY A 71 -11.99 -2.58 -9.80
CA GLY A 71 -10.76 -1.85 -10.06
C GLY A 71 -10.05 -1.43 -8.78
N HIS A 72 -10.78 -0.90 -7.79
CA HIS A 72 -10.20 -0.56 -6.49
C HIS A 72 -9.76 -1.78 -5.70
N TYR A 73 -10.55 -2.86 -5.71
CA TYR A 73 -10.16 -4.10 -5.07
C TYR A 73 -8.87 -4.66 -5.67
N TYR A 74 -8.78 -4.71 -7.00
CA TYR A 74 -7.58 -5.10 -7.73
C TYR A 74 -6.37 -4.21 -7.39
N TYR A 75 -6.55 -2.89 -7.35
CA TYR A 75 -5.48 -1.96 -7.00
C TYR A 75 -4.96 -2.21 -5.57
N VAL A 76 -5.85 -2.45 -4.60
CA VAL A 76 -5.47 -2.71 -3.20
C VAL A 76 -4.64 -3.99 -3.06
N ILE A 77 -4.98 -5.06 -3.79
CA ILE A 77 -4.27 -6.35 -3.69
C ILE A 77 -2.98 -6.40 -4.52
N THR A 78 -2.77 -5.49 -5.46
CA THR A 78 -1.59 -5.49 -6.36
C THR A 78 -0.56 -4.42 -6.04
N VAL A 79 -0.93 -3.37 -5.29
CA VAL A 79 -0.01 -2.28 -4.97
C VAL A 79 0.90 -2.68 -3.80
N PRO A 80 2.24 -2.57 -3.96
CA PRO A 80 3.17 -2.93 -2.91
C PRO A 80 3.09 -1.96 -1.72
N PRO A 81 3.33 -2.43 -0.48
CA PRO A 81 3.39 -1.60 0.71
C PRO A 81 4.72 -0.83 0.70
N GLY A 82 4.73 0.34 0.08
CA GLY A 82 5.95 1.13 -0.18
C GLY A 82 6.95 1.18 1.00
N PHE A 83 8.22 1.02 0.68
CA PHE A 83 9.33 0.98 1.62
C PHE A 83 10.02 2.34 1.72
N ILE A 84 10.79 2.54 2.78
CA ILE A 84 11.59 3.77 2.96
C ILE A 84 12.62 3.95 1.83
N ASP A 85 13.11 2.84 1.26
CA ASP A 85 14.13 2.86 0.21
C ASP A 85 13.57 3.18 -1.17
N ASP A 86 12.25 3.10 -1.33
CA ASP A 86 11.61 3.42 -2.58
C ASP A 86 11.81 4.92 -2.80
N GLY A 87 12.66 5.26 -3.76
CA GLY A 87 12.80 6.62 -4.23
C GLY A 87 11.41 7.18 -4.60
N PRO A 88 11.17 8.49 -4.48
CA PRO A 88 9.88 9.06 -4.82
C PRO A 88 9.48 8.58 -6.22
N ARG A 89 8.33 7.90 -6.33
CA ARG A 89 7.85 7.29 -7.59
C ARG A 89 7.98 8.32 -8.70
N GLN A 90 9.02 8.18 -9.52
CA GLN A 90 9.24 9.10 -10.61
C GLN A 90 8.18 8.76 -11.66
N PRO A 91 7.46 9.76 -12.20
CA PRO A 91 6.62 9.51 -13.35
C PRO A 91 7.51 8.91 -14.44
N ASP A 92 7.07 7.79 -14.98
CA ASP A 92 7.73 7.11 -16.08
C ASP A 92 7.93 8.06 -17.26
N HIS A 93 9.18 8.36 -17.57
CA HIS A 93 9.53 9.23 -18.69
C HIS A 93 9.12 8.67 -20.06
N ASN A 94 8.64 7.41 -20.12
CA ASN A 94 8.14 6.77 -21.34
C ASN A 94 6.62 6.86 -21.54
N HIS A 95 5.85 7.44 -20.62
CA HIS A 95 4.45 7.77 -20.86
C HIS A 95 4.33 9.26 -21.22
N THR A 96 4.31 9.55 -22.52
CA THR A 96 4.00 10.86 -23.12
C THR A 96 2.59 11.39 -22.80
N ASN A 97 1.80 10.65 -22.02
CA ASN A 97 0.44 11.00 -21.67
C ASN A 97 0.42 11.49 -20.22
N ALA A 98 0.98 12.68 -19.98
CA ALA A 98 0.52 13.47 -18.84
C ALA A 98 -0.99 13.57 -18.98
N SER A 99 -1.73 12.87 -18.10
CA SER A 99 -3.18 12.84 -18.10
C SER A 99 -3.68 14.25 -18.38
N TRP A 100 -4.56 14.45 -19.37
CA TRP A 100 -5.04 15.79 -19.72
C TRP A 100 -5.60 16.55 -18.49
N LEU A 101 -6.13 15.80 -17.53
CA LEU A 101 -6.65 16.26 -16.25
C LEU A 101 -5.59 16.56 -15.17
N TRP A 102 -4.31 16.28 -15.41
CA TRP A 102 -3.24 16.44 -14.43
C TRP A 102 -2.35 17.64 -14.77
N ALA A 103 -1.98 18.39 -13.74
CA ALA A 103 -1.18 19.60 -13.89
C ALA A 103 0.19 19.27 -14.50
N LYS A 104 0.52 19.92 -15.63
CA LYS A 104 1.85 19.83 -16.24
C LYS A 104 2.91 20.32 -15.24
N LYS A 105 3.90 19.49 -14.94
CA LYS A 105 5.03 19.88 -14.10
C LYS A 105 5.85 20.95 -14.82
N LYS A 106 5.96 22.14 -14.23
CA LYS A 106 6.80 23.22 -14.76
C LYS A 106 8.27 22.81 -14.65
N SER A 107 8.95 22.66 -15.78
CA SER A 107 10.39 22.36 -15.83
C SER A 107 11.17 23.56 -15.31
N SER A 108 11.84 23.42 -14.16
CA SER A 108 12.80 24.41 -13.66
C SER A 108 14.18 24.07 -14.19
N ASN A 109 14.65 24.86 -15.16
CA ASN A 109 15.94 24.71 -15.81
C ASN A 109 17.09 24.99 -14.83
N GLY A 110 18.06 24.05 -14.76
CA GLY A 110 19.46 24.24 -14.37
C GLY A 110 19.81 24.96 -13.06
N LYS A 111 20.18 24.19 -12.01
CA LYS A 111 21.43 24.35 -11.22
C LYS A 111 21.54 23.23 -10.17
N SER A 112 22.75 22.69 -10.06
CA SER A 112 23.11 21.43 -9.42
C SER A 112 23.00 21.40 -7.88
N ARG A 113 22.54 20.24 -7.38
CA ARG A 113 23.22 19.43 -6.34
C ARG A 113 23.36 20.06 -4.95
N HIS A 114 22.27 20.04 -4.21
CA HIS A 114 22.30 19.57 -2.82
C HIS A 114 20.97 18.86 -2.51
N GLN A 115 21.10 17.74 -1.80
CA GLN A 115 20.07 16.84 -1.31
C GLN A 115 18.92 17.61 -0.64
N ARG A 116 17.91 18.00 -1.41
CA ARG A 116 16.64 18.50 -0.87
C ARG A 116 15.89 17.31 -0.30
N VAL A 117 15.97 17.18 1.01
CA VAL A 117 15.07 16.41 1.88
C VAL A 117 13.63 16.48 1.35
N LEU A 118 12.92 15.35 1.40
CA LEU A 118 11.58 15.05 0.88
C LEU A 118 10.42 15.96 1.39
N THR A 119 10.59 17.27 1.42
CA THR A 119 9.55 18.25 1.81
C THR A 119 9.32 19.36 0.78
N GLY A 120 10.05 19.34 -0.35
CA GLY A 120 10.07 20.43 -1.34
C GLY A 120 8.90 20.54 -2.32
N GLY A 121 7.67 20.14 -1.95
CA GLY A 121 6.52 20.10 -2.86
C GLY A 121 5.27 20.88 -2.45
N VAL A 122 5.16 21.32 -1.20
CA VAL A 122 3.97 22.06 -0.72
C VAL A 122 4.44 23.35 -0.06
N ARG A 123 4.25 24.50 -0.73
CA ARG A 123 4.37 25.81 -0.07
C ARG A 123 3.13 25.98 0.80
N TRP A 124 3.15 25.42 2.02
CA TRP A 124 2.24 25.88 3.06
C TRP A 124 2.47 27.39 3.21
N SER A 125 1.39 28.17 3.15
CA SER A 125 1.45 29.63 3.28
C SER A 125 2.33 30.00 4.47
N ALA A 126 3.29 30.92 4.28
CA ALA A 126 4.29 31.33 5.25
C ALA A 126 3.73 32.07 6.50
N ARG A 127 2.50 31.75 6.91
CA ARG A 127 1.89 32.18 8.16
C ARG A 127 2.21 31.17 9.25
N GLY A 128 3.38 31.33 9.87
CA GLY A 128 3.62 30.99 11.28
C GLY A 128 3.22 29.60 11.79
N VAL A 129 3.04 28.59 10.94
CA VAL A 129 2.81 27.22 11.41
C VAL A 129 4.13 26.71 11.96
N LYS A 130 4.23 26.64 13.30
CA LYS A 130 5.30 25.89 13.97
C LYS A 130 5.11 24.42 13.62
N ILE A 131 5.72 23.97 12.53
CA ILE A 131 5.83 22.56 12.20
C ILE A 131 6.73 21.97 13.29
N THR A 132 6.15 21.28 14.25
CA THR A 132 6.94 20.45 15.15
C THR A 132 7.71 19.47 14.27
N PRO A 133 9.04 19.37 14.39
CA PRO A 133 9.79 18.42 13.59
C PRO A 133 9.22 17.04 13.89
N ALA A 134 8.66 16.40 12.87
CA ALA A 134 8.15 15.04 13.00
C ALA A 134 9.24 14.18 13.63
N ALA A 135 8.90 13.44 14.69
CA ALA A 135 9.87 12.65 15.45
C ALA A 135 10.48 11.55 14.55
N GLN A 136 11.62 11.84 13.95
CA GLN A 136 12.38 10.87 13.17
C GLN A 136 13.15 9.98 14.13
N THR A 137 12.88 8.68 14.08
CA THR A 137 13.47 7.69 14.98
C THR A 137 14.42 6.79 14.20
N LYS A 138 15.56 6.39 14.75
CA LYS A 138 16.45 5.46 14.06
C LYS A 138 15.94 4.03 14.24
N CYS A 139 15.87 3.24 13.18
CA CYS A 139 15.56 1.82 13.29
C CYS A 139 16.81 1.06 13.76
N ASN A 140 16.72 0.34 14.88
CA ASN A 140 17.85 -0.45 15.40
C ASN A 140 18.25 -1.63 14.48
N LYS A 141 17.32 -2.14 13.66
CA LYS A 141 17.56 -3.30 12.79
C LYS A 141 18.06 -2.90 11.40
N CYS A 142 17.47 -1.86 10.82
CA CYS A 142 17.84 -1.39 9.48
C CYS A 142 18.95 -0.32 9.52
N GLY A 143 19.21 0.29 10.68
CA GLY A 143 20.19 1.37 10.83
C GLY A 143 19.80 2.70 10.20
N ARG A 144 18.61 2.80 9.59
CA ARG A 144 18.13 3.98 8.84
C ARG A 144 17.22 4.88 9.68
N MET A 145 17.10 6.13 9.26
CA MET A 145 16.15 7.09 9.83
C MET A 145 14.72 6.75 9.39
N ARG A 146 13.84 6.52 10.37
CA ARG A 146 12.42 6.23 10.20
C ARG A 146 11.66 7.55 10.14
N PRO A 147 11.02 7.88 9.01
CA PRO A 147 10.13 9.04 8.94
C PRO A 147 8.89 8.79 9.81
N GLU A 148 8.10 9.84 10.01
CA GLU A 148 6.85 9.76 10.77
C GLU A 148 5.95 8.64 10.24
N ARG A 149 5.33 7.88 11.15
CA ARG A 149 4.42 6.75 10.84
C ARG A 149 5.03 5.58 10.07
N ALA A 150 6.35 5.51 9.85
CA ALA A 150 6.97 4.30 9.32
C ALA A 150 7.24 3.31 10.46
N HIS A 151 7.14 2.00 10.22
CA HIS A 151 7.49 0.97 11.22
C HIS A 151 8.34 -0.13 10.59
N HIS A 152 9.17 -0.80 11.40
CA HIS A 152 9.94 -1.95 10.94
C HIS A 152 9.04 -3.20 10.96
N CYS A 153 8.78 -3.76 9.79
CA CYS A 153 8.08 -5.03 9.70
C CYS A 153 9.09 -6.17 9.91
N LYS A 154 8.88 -6.99 10.94
CA LYS A 154 9.72 -8.17 11.22
C LYS A 154 9.55 -9.28 10.17
N ILE A 155 8.43 -9.28 9.44
CA ILE A 155 8.12 -10.28 8.42
C ILE A 155 8.84 -9.89 7.11
N CYS A 156 8.67 -8.65 6.64
CA CYS A 156 9.37 -8.15 5.46
C CYS A 156 10.87 -7.85 5.68
N ASN A 157 11.35 -7.85 6.93
CA ASN A 157 12.70 -7.40 7.34
C ASN A 157 13.11 -6.00 6.83
N LYS A 158 12.12 -5.15 6.51
CA LYS A 158 12.31 -3.80 5.96
C LYS A 158 11.44 -2.81 6.73
N CYS A 159 11.82 -1.53 6.68
CA CYS A 159 10.98 -0.45 7.20
C CYS A 159 9.96 -0.03 6.14
N VAL A 160 8.68 -0.04 6.52
CA VAL A 160 7.53 0.24 5.66
C VAL A 160 6.96 1.60 6.03
N LEU A 161 6.63 2.42 5.02
CA LEU A 161 6.01 3.74 5.19
C LEU A 161 4.53 3.59 5.52
N LYS A 162 4.01 4.40 6.46
CA LYS A 162 2.60 4.35 6.90
C LYS A 162 2.14 2.93 7.26
N TYR A 163 3.03 2.16 7.89
CA TYR A 163 2.77 0.78 8.24
C TYR A 163 1.64 0.72 9.28
N ASP A 164 0.58 -0.01 8.95
CA ASP A 164 -0.52 -0.29 9.86
C ASP A 164 -0.42 -1.76 10.29
N HIS A 165 -0.57 -2.68 9.32
CA HIS A 165 -0.51 -4.12 9.55
C HIS A 165 0.19 -4.80 8.38
N HIS A 166 0.90 -5.91 8.63
CA HIS A 166 1.43 -6.75 7.56
C HIS A 166 0.30 -7.63 7.05
N CYS A 167 -0.22 -7.32 5.87
CA CYS A 167 -1.12 -8.21 5.15
C CYS A 167 -0.26 -9.27 4.45
N PRO A 168 -0.43 -10.58 4.75
CA PRO A 168 0.42 -11.62 4.17
C PRO A 168 0.09 -12.02 2.74
N CYS A 169 -0.70 -11.22 2.02
CA CYS A 169 -1.11 -11.53 0.66
C CYS A 169 0.06 -11.43 -0.33
N GLU A 170 0.83 -12.50 -0.44
CA GLU A 170 1.79 -12.73 -1.52
C GLU A 170 1.03 -13.19 -2.78
N TYR A 171 0.32 -12.27 -3.46
CA TYR A 171 -0.48 -12.66 -4.62
C TYR A 171 0.24 -12.68 -5.95
N LEU A 172 1.41 -12.05 -6.10
CA LEU A 172 2.05 -12.00 -7.42
C LEU A 172 3.58 -12.11 -7.36
N PRO A 173 4.18 -13.07 -8.10
CA PRO A 173 5.63 -13.24 -8.25
C PRO A 173 6.30 -12.11 -9.06
N SER A 174 5.61 -11.00 -9.32
CA SER A 174 6.14 -9.79 -9.98
C SER A 174 6.58 -8.72 -8.97
N ALA A 175 6.04 -8.69 -7.75
CA ALA A 175 6.49 -7.77 -6.70
C ALA A 175 7.69 -8.33 -5.92
N SER A 176 7.83 -9.66 -5.86
CA SER A 176 8.99 -10.33 -5.25
C SER A 176 10.22 -10.36 -6.17
N ARG A 177 10.03 -10.29 -7.49
CA ARG A 177 11.14 -10.33 -8.46
C ARG A 177 12.06 -9.11 -8.44
N PHE A 178 11.66 -8.00 -7.82
CA PHE A 178 12.50 -6.80 -7.71
C PHE A 178 13.42 -6.80 -6.48
N SER A 179 13.31 -7.79 -5.58
CA SER A 179 14.17 -7.88 -4.38
C SER A 179 15.27 -8.94 -4.48
N GLU A 180 15.40 -9.66 -5.60
CA GLU A 180 16.47 -10.65 -5.80
C GLU A 180 17.72 -10.12 -6.52
N GLU A 181 17.68 -8.92 -7.11
CA GLU A 181 18.86 -8.31 -7.77
C GLU A 181 19.61 -7.32 -6.87
N HIS A 182 20.07 -7.79 -5.70
CA HIS A 182 21.24 -7.19 -5.06
C HIS A 182 22.43 -8.15 -5.19
N PRO A 183 23.29 -8.00 -6.22
CA PRO A 183 24.60 -8.62 -6.19
C PRO A 183 25.43 -8.00 -5.06
N LYS A 184 26.23 -8.88 -4.44
CA LYS A 184 27.14 -8.66 -3.31
C LYS A 184 28.18 -7.59 -3.60
#